data_AF-A0A917QP31-F1
#
_entry.id   AF-A0A917QP31-F1
#
_cell.length_a   1.000
_cell.length_b   1.000
_cell.length_c   1.000
_cell.angle_alpha   90.00
_cell.angle_beta   90.00
_cell.angle_gamma   90.00
#
_symmetry.space_group_name_H-M   'P 1'
#
loop_
_entity.id
_entity.type
_entity.pdbx_description
1 polymer ?
#
loop_
_entity_poly.entity_id
_entity_poly.type
_entity_poly.pdbx_seq_one_letter_code
_entity_poly.pdbx_strand_id
1 'polypeptide(L)' 'MSEPFNPDDVAHKLAQAVAQMREMLAPLDEATLGYRRQLEETGWSPEAAEEMALSFHRMAIGQMASSAG' A
#
# COMPACT_ATOMS: atom_id res chain seq x y z
N MET A 1 11.54 -20.56 -31.50
CA MET A 1 10.21 -21.12 -31.17
C MET A 1 9.71 -20.34 -29.97
N SER A 2 8.59 -19.63 -30.09
CA SER A 2 7.97 -18.93 -28.97
C SER A 2 7.26 -19.97 -28.10
N GLU A 3 7.48 -19.96 -26.79
CA GLU A 3 6.74 -20.82 -25.87
C GLU A 3 5.23 -20.57 -26.04
N PRO A 4 4.40 -21.63 -26.00
CA PRO A 4 2.95 -21.47 -26.08
C PRO A 4 2.44 -20.65 -24.88
N PHE A 5 1.56 -19.68 -25.16
CA PHE A 5 0.90 -18.89 -24.13
C PHE A 5 0.08 -19.82 -23.21
N ASN A 6 0.46 -19.87 -21.93
CA ASN A 6 -0.27 -20.60 -20.90
C ASN A 6 -0.99 -19.60 -19.99
N PRO A 7 -2.33 -19.52 -20.02
CA PRO A 7 -3.10 -18.58 -19.19
C PRO A 7 -2.92 -18.84 -17.69
N ASP A 8 -2.67 -20.10 -17.28
CA ASP A 8 -2.47 -20.44 -15.87
C ASP A 8 -1.15 -19.89 -15.33
N ASP A 9 -0.09 -19.86 -16.16
CA ASP A 9 1.19 -19.26 -15.80
C ASP A 9 1.08 -17.73 -15.65
N VAL A 10 0.24 -17.09 -16.46
CA VAL A 10 -0.04 -15.64 -16.35
C VAL A 10 -0.82 -15.35 -15.07
N ALA A 11 -1.86 -16.13 -14.78
CA ALA A 11 -2.64 -15.98 -13.55
C ALA A 11 -1.77 -16.18 -12.30
N HIS A 12 -0.89 -17.18 -12.32
CA HIS A 12 0.05 -17.44 -11.23
C HIS A 12 1.03 -16.28 -11.01
N LYS A 13 1.65 -15.77 -12.08
CA LYS A 13 2.57 -14.62 -12.00
C LYS A 13 1.87 -13.36 -11.49
N LEU A 14 0.63 -13.12 -11.93
CA LEU A 14 -0.16 -11.99 -11.44
C LEU A 14 -0.46 -12.13 -9.94
N ALA A 15 -0.88 -13.32 -9.48
CA ALA A 15 -1.14 -13.56 -8.07
C ALA A 15 0.12 -13.34 -7.21
N GLN A 16 1.28 -13.79 -7.68
CA GLN A 16 2.56 -13.53 -7.01
C GLN A 16 2.89 -12.03 -6.95
N ALA A 17 2.70 -11.30 -8.05
CA ALA A 17 2.95 -9.86 -8.09
C ALA A 17 2.04 -9.10 -7.11
N VAL A 18 0.75 -9.46 -7.05
CA VAL A 18 -0.20 -8.88 -6.09
C VAL A 18 0.19 -9.20 -4.64
N ALA A 19 0.63 -10.43 -4.37
CA ALA A 19 1.11 -10.83 -3.04
C ALA A 19 2.35 -10.01 -2.61
N GLN A 20 3.32 -9.85 -3.50
CA GLN A 20 4.52 -9.04 -3.24
C GLN A 20 4.17 -7.56 -3.02
N MET A 21 3.26 -7.00 -3.82
CA MET A 21 2.77 -5.63 -3.60
C MET A 21 2.13 -5.47 -2.23
N ARG A 22 1.33 -6.44 -1.80
CA ARG A 22 0.71 -6.43 -0.46
C ARG A 22 1.76 -6.48 0.64
N GLU A 23 2.78 -7.34 0.53
CA GLU A 23 3.86 -7.41 1.51
C GLU A 23 4.66 -6.10 1.57
N MET A 24 4.92 -5.48 0.42
CA MET A 24 5.61 -4.19 0.33
C MET A 24 4.79 -3.05 0.96
N LEU A 25 3.47 -3.06 0.82
CA LEU A 25 2.58 -2.02 1.35
C LEU A 25 2.21 -2.23 2.83
N ALA A 26 2.30 -3.46 3.35
CA ALA A 26 1.89 -3.77 4.73
C ALA A 26 2.51 -2.87 5.81
N PRO A 27 3.82 -2.56 5.79
CA PRO A 27 4.42 -1.64 6.77
C PRO A 27 3.85 -0.22 6.70
N LEU A 28 3.51 0.25 5.49
CA LEU A 28 2.92 1.57 5.29
C LEU A 28 1.47 1.63 5.78
N ASP A 29 0.70 0.57 5.55
CA ASP A 29 -0.67 0.45 6.05
C ASP A 29 -0.67 0.45 7.59
N GLU A 30 0.25 -0.29 8.22
CA GLU A 30 0.44 -0.28 9.67
C GLU A 30 0.81 1.11 10.20
N ALA A 31 1.76 1.79 9.55
CA ALA A 31 2.17 3.15 9.92
C ALA A 31 1.03 4.16 9.80
N THR A 32 0.23 4.05 8.73
CA THR A 32 -0.95 4.91 8.49
C THR A 32 -2.00 4.72 9.58
N LEU A 33 -2.28 3.47 9.96
CA LEU A 33 -3.20 3.17 11.06
C LEU A 33 -2.68 3.66 12.41
N GLY A 34 -1.37 3.53 12.66
CA GLY A 34 -0.72 4.04 13.86
C GLY A 34 -0.82 5.57 13.95
N TYR A 35 -0.57 6.26 12.85
CA TYR A 35 -0.68 7.73 12.77
C TYR A 35 -2.11 8.21 13.00
N ARG A 36 -3.10 7.52 12.43
CA ARG A 36 -4.52 7.81 12.70
C ARG A 36 -4.85 7.70 14.19
N ARG A 37 -4.47 6.60 14.84
CA ARG A 37 -4.70 6.39 16.28
C ARG A 37 -4.02 7.47 17.11
N GLN A 38 -2.79 7.85 16.78
CA GLN A 38 -2.07 8.93 17.46
C GLN A 38 -2.82 10.26 17.36
N LEU A 39 -3.39 10.59 16.20
CA LEU A 39 -4.19 11.82 16.03
C LEU A 39 -5.46 11.77 16.91
N GLU A 40 -6.18 10.65 16.91
CA GLU A 40 -7.35 10.45 17.78
C GLU A 40 -6.96 10.59 19.28
N GLU A 41 -5.85 9.98 19.70
CA GLU A 41 -5.33 10.08 21.09
C GLU A 41 -4.94 11.51 21.49
N THR A 42 -4.54 12.34 20.52
CA THR A 42 -4.24 13.77 20.75
C THR A 42 -5.46 14.67 20.66
N GLY A 43 -6.66 14.10 20.52
CA GLY A 43 -7.94 14.81 20.60
C GLY A 43 -8.50 15.25 19.25
N TRP A 44 -7.97 14.75 18.13
CA TRP A 44 -8.58 14.96 16.82
C TRP A 44 -9.89 14.18 16.71
N SER A 45 -10.85 14.69 15.91
CA SER A 45 -12.03 13.88 15.58
C SER A 45 -11.62 12.69 14.69
N PRO A 46 -12.39 11.58 14.73
CA PRO A 46 -12.11 10.43 13.88
C PRO A 46 -12.01 10.77 12.39
N GLU A 47 -12.88 11.65 11.90
CA GLU A 47 -12.90 12.06 10.49
C GLU A 47 -11.66 12.88 10.12
N ALA A 48 -11.26 13.82 10.98
CA ALA A 48 -10.07 14.63 10.74
C ALA A 48 -8.78 13.80 10.82
N ALA A 49 -8.72 12.83 11.74
CA ALA A 49 -7.61 11.89 11.86
C ALA A 49 -7.50 10.99 10.62
N GLU A 50 -8.64 10.51 10.10
CA GLU A 50 -8.69 9.68 8.89
C GLU A 50 -8.23 10.43 7.64
N GLU A 51 -8.70 11.66 7.41
CA GLU A 51 -8.27 12.47 6.26
C GLU A 51 -6.76 12.76 6.28
N MET A 52 -6.20 13.03 7.47
CA MET A 52 -4.76 13.23 7.63
C MET A 52 -3.97 11.95 7.41
N ALA A 53 -4.47 10.81 7.90
CA ALA A 53 -3.84 9.51 7.68
C ALA A 53 -3.85 9.10 6.21
N LEU A 54 -4.96 9.33 5.50
CA LEU A 54 -5.05 9.10 4.05
C LEU A 54 -4.08 10.00 3.27
N SER A 55 -3.95 11.26 3.68
CA SER A 55 -3.00 12.20 3.09
C SER A 55 -1.55 11.73 3.28
N PHE A 56 -1.20 11.28 4.48
CA PHE A 56 0.10 10.67 4.78
C PHE A 56 0.36 9.42 3.91
N HIS A 57 -0.60 8.50 3.83
CA HIS A 57 -0.49 7.28 3.03
C HIS A 57 -0.23 7.58 1.55
N ARG A 58 -0.98 8.51 0.96
CA ARG A 58 -0.80 8.95 -0.43
C ARG A 58 0.58 9.54 -0.69
N MET A 59 1.08 10.39 0.23
CA MET A 59 2.42 10.96 0.11
C MET A 59 3.50 9.86 0.17
N ALA A 60 3.36 8.91 1.09
CA ALA A 60 4.32 7.83 1.25
C ALA A 60 4.35 6.89 0.03
N ILE A 61 3.20 6.54 -0.54
CA ILE A 61 3.14 5.78 -1.81
C ILE A 61 3.84 6.55 -2.93
N GLY A 62 3.58 7.85 -3.04
CA GLY A 62 4.23 8.70 -4.05
C GLY A 62 5.76 8.70 -3.92
N GLN A 63 6.28 8.72 -2.69
CA GLN A 63 7.72 8.64 -2.43
C GLN A 63 8.29 7.27 -2.78
N MET A 64 7.61 6.18 -2.40
CA MET A 64 8.02 4.82 -2.76
C MET A 64 8.12 4.64 -4.27
N ALA A 65 7.10 5.09 -5.01
CA ALA A 65 7.07 5.04 -6.47
C ALA A 65 8.22 5.86 -7.11
N SER A 66 8.56 7.00 -6.51
CA SER A 66 9.67 7.85 -7.00
C SER A 66 11.05 7.26 -6.71
N SER A 67 11.20 6.50 -5.62
CA SER A 67 12.46 5.85 -5.25
C SER A 67 12.77 4.56 -6.03
N ALA A 68 11.76 4.00 -6.70
CA ALA A 68 11.88 2.76 -7.47
C ALA A 68 12.23 2.97 -8.96
N GLY A 69 12.34 4.23 -9.42
CA GLY A 69 12.66 4.60 -10.80
C GLY A 69 14.03 5.25 -10.97
#